data_AF-A0A8T4CI11-F1
#
_entry.id   AF-A0A8T4CI11-F1
#
_cell.length_a   1.000
_cell.length_b   1.000
_cell.length_c   1.000
_cell.angle_alpha   90.00
_cell.angle_beta   90.00
_cell.angle_gamma   90.00
#
_symmetry.space_group_name_H-M   'P 1'
#
loop_
_entity.id
_entity.type
_entity.pdbx_description
1 polymer ?
#
loop_
_entity_poly.entity_id
_entity_poly.type
_entity_poly.pdbx_seq_one_letter_code
_entity_poly.pdbx_strand_id
1 'polypeptide(L)'
;MGVYDADLLREVLAERNIRSVTEDFEITLEMHKKGAKVGYVSNVQSRTVAPTGISALWNQRLRWFTGWLHNTLGIHKDLMGKRSWLTALLWYCYVFEYVGAFVDLAAMVAFPFLFWFAPDRLLFAFNLLVFIPYGLLIGVVNQAIALRFAYGSYRYGALLFYTPLYPLLRLVNVLARSSSVVSYLMGNNGKWHVS
;
A
#
# COMPACT_ATOMS: atom_id res chain seq x y z
N MET A 1 -0.83 16.21 -2.33
CA MET A 1 -1.05 17.36 -1.42
C MET A 1 -2.53 17.39 -1.10
N GLY A 2 -2.90 17.41 0.18
CA GLY A 2 -4.29 17.54 0.61
C GLY A 2 -4.66 19.02 0.74
N VAL A 3 -5.88 19.37 0.37
CA VAL A 3 -6.46 20.69 0.66
C VAL A 3 -7.63 20.44 1.59
N TYR A 4 -7.67 21.18 2.69
CA TYR A 4 -8.64 20.98 3.76
C TYR A 4 -9.45 22.25 3.98
N ASP A 5 -10.70 22.08 4.40
CA ASP A 5 -11.48 23.18 4.95
C ASP A 5 -10.79 23.67 6.24
N ALA A 6 -10.49 24.96 6.31
CA ALA A 6 -9.66 25.53 7.37
C ALA A 6 -10.35 25.49 8.74
N ASP A 7 -11.66 25.67 8.77
CA ASP A 7 -12.43 25.70 10.01
C ASP A 7 -12.60 24.28 10.56
N LEU A 8 -12.94 23.33 9.70
CA LEU A 8 -13.00 21.91 10.07
C LEU A 8 -11.63 21.37 10.51
N LEU A 9 -10.54 21.77 9.84
CA LEU A 9 -9.19 21.36 10.22
C LEU A 9 -8.84 21.90 11.62
N ARG A 10 -9.13 23.16 11.91
CA ARG A 10 -8.90 23.75 13.23
C ARG A 10 -9.69 23.03 14.31
N GLU A 11 -10.95 22.68 14.04
CA GLU A 11 -11.78 21.92 14.98
C GLU A 11 -11.16 20.55 15.28
N VAL A 12 -10.74 19.80 14.25
CA VAL A 12 -10.08 18.50 14.42
C VAL A 12 -8.80 18.63 15.24
N LEU A 13 -7.96 19.63 14.94
CA LEU A 13 -6.70 19.86 15.66
C LEU A 13 -6.90 20.36 17.10
N ALA A 14 -7.99 21.07 17.39
CA ALA A 14 -8.32 21.53 18.73
C ALA A 14 -8.85 20.39 19.62
N GLU A 15 -9.66 19.48 19.06
CA GLU A 15 -10.28 18.38 19.79
C GLU A 15 -9.39 17.14 19.93
N ARG A 16 -8.49 16.91 18.97
CA ARG A 16 -7.70 15.69 18.88
C ARG A 16 -6.21 15.99 18.82
N ASN A 17 -5.47 15.30 19.67
CA ASN A 17 -4.03 15.18 19.52
C ASN A 17 -3.72 14.12 18.47
N ILE A 18 -3.12 14.53 17.36
CA ILE A 18 -2.70 13.66 16.25
C ILE A 18 -1.48 12.85 16.70
N ARG A 19 -1.52 11.53 16.55
CA ARG A 19 -0.52 10.62 17.16
C ARG A 19 0.24 9.76 16.16
N SER A 20 -0.30 9.62 14.96
CA SER A 20 0.24 8.74 13.93
C SER A 20 1.36 9.37 13.12
N VAL A 21 2.32 8.55 12.67
CA VAL A 21 3.32 8.94 11.65
C VAL A 21 2.73 9.25 10.28
N THR A 22 1.46 8.90 10.05
CA THR A 22 0.66 9.30 8.88
C THR A 22 -0.48 10.20 9.34
N GLU A 23 -0.11 11.40 9.78
CA GLU A 23 -0.99 12.48 10.26
C GLU A 23 -2.08 12.86 9.24
N ASP A 24 -1.72 12.91 7.96
CA ASP A 24 -2.60 13.23 6.85
C ASP A 24 -3.76 12.24 6.74
N PHE A 25 -3.48 10.96 6.93
CA PHE A 25 -4.49 9.91 6.94
C PHE A 25 -5.35 9.97 8.21
N GLU A 26 -4.75 10.24 9.38
CA GLU A 26 -5.50 10.40 10.65
C GLU A 26 -6.50 11.55 10.57
N ILE A 27 -6.06 12.72 10.10
CA ILE A 27 -6.90 13.91 9.90
C ILE A 27 -8.03 13.60 8.91
N THR A 28 -7.74 12.92 7.80
CA THR A 28 -8.75 12.59 6.79
C THR A 28 -9.84 11.67 7.36
N LEU A 29 -9.48 10.71 8.21
CA LEU A 29 -10.45 9.82 8.86
C LEU A 29 -11.31 10.57 9.88
N GLU A 30 -10.74 11.48 10.68
CA GLU A 30 -11.52 12.30 11.62
C GLU A 30 -12.46 13.27 10.90
N MET A 31 -12.02 13.89 9.80
CA MET A 31 -12.90 14.71 8.97
C MET A 31 -14.06 13.89 8.39
N HIS A 32 -13.80 12.67 7.93
CA HIS A 32 -14.85 11.79 7.45
C HIS A 32 -15.84 11.39 8.56
N LYS A 33 -15.36 11.17 9.79
CA LYS A 33 -16.20 10.92 10.96
C LYS A 33 -17.11 12.10 11.30
N LYS A 34 -16.66 13.33 11.05
CA LYS A 34 -17.46 14.56 11.17
C LYS A 34 -18.38 14.80 9.97
N GLY A 35 -18.48 13.86 9.02
CA GLY A 35 -19.38 13.96 7.87
C GLY A 35 -18.83 14.76 6.70
N ALA A 36 -17.54 15.09 6.70
CA ALA A 36 -16.92 15.83 5.61
C ALA A 36 -16.89 14.99 4.31
N LYS A 37 -17.15 15.66 3.19
CA LYS A 37 -17.04 15.06 1.86
C LYS A 37 -15.58 15.06 1.41
N VAL A 38 -14.96 13.89 1.47
CA VAL A 38 -13.60 13.67 0.96
C VAL A 38 -13.68 13.22 -0.50
N GLY A 39 -12.92 13.85 -1.38
CA GLY A 39 -12.93 13.56 -2.81
C GLY A 39 -11.56 13.75 -3.46
N TYR A 40 -11.44 13.27 -4.70
CA TYR A 40 -10.25 13.41 -5.52
C TYR A 40 -10.53 14.31 -6.72
N VAL A 41 -9.68 15.32 -6.93
CA VAL A 41 -9.77 16.24 -8.08
C VAL A 41 -8.59 15.97 -9.00
N SER A 42 -8.84 15.36 -10.16
CA SER A 42 -7.81 14.94 -11.13
C SER A 42 -7.02 16.11 -11.73
N ASN A 43 -7.57 17.33 -11.70
CA ASN A 43 -6.96 18.50 -12.32
C ASN A 43 -5.93 19.20 -11.41
N VAL A 44 -5.92 18.88 -10.10
CA VAL A 44 -4.97 19.49 -9.16
C VAL A 44 -3.68 18.69 -9.16
N GLN A 45 -2.57 19.35 -9.51
CA GLN A 45 -1.27 18.71 -9.63
C GLN A 45 -0.32 19.18 -8.53
N SER A 46 0.49 18.25 -8.03
CA SER A 46 1.55 18.53 -7.08
C SER A 46 2.79 17.78 -7.51
N ARG A 47 3.94 18.47 -7.52
CA ARG A 47 5.23 17.84 -7.81
C ARG A 47 5.77 17.26 -6.51
N THR A 48 5.99 15.95 -6.50
CA THR A 48 6.59 15.26 -5.36
C THR A 48 8.06 14.94 -5.65
N VAL A 49 8.84 14.82 -4.59
CA VAL A 49 10.20 14.31 -4.66
C VAL A 49 10.16 12.83 -4.35
N ALA A 50 10.54 12.00 -5.32
CA ALA A 50 10.64 10.56 -5.12
C ALA A 50 11.91 10.22 -4.31
N PRO A 51 11.87 9.18 -3.46
CA PRO A 51 13.08 8.70 -2.80
C PRO A 51 14.07 8.20 -3.85
N THR A 52 15.32 8.66 -3.77
CA THR A 52 16.38 8.32 -4.73
C THR A 52 17.14 7.03 -4.38
N GLY A 53 16.91 6.46 -3.20
CA GLY A 53 17.59 5.26 -2.72
C GLY A 53 16.64 4.23 -2.11
N ILE A 54 17.06 2.96 -2.16
CA ILE A 54 16.26 1.82 -1.66
C ILE A 54 16.01 1.94 -0.15
N SER A 55 17.00 2.40 0.63
CA SER A 55 16.82 2.62 2.08
C SER A 55 15.78 3.71 2.38
N ALA A 56 15.83 4.83 1.64
CA ALA A 56 14.85 5.90 1.79
C ALA A 56 13.43 5.43 1.39
N LEU A 57 13.32 4.65 0.31
CA LEU A 57 12.07 4.03 -0.11
C LEU A 57 11.55 3.06 0.96
N TRP A 58 12.41 2.21 1.51
CA TRP A 58 12.06 1.25 2.56
C TRP A 58 11.50 1.93 3.81
N ASN A 59 12.21 2.93 4.33
CA ASN A 59 11.77 3.70 5.50
C ASN A 59 10.45 4.44 5.24
N GLN A 60 10.27 4.98 4.03
CA GLN A 60 9.01 5.59 3.62
C GLN A 60 7.85 4.58 3.64
N ARG A 61 8.05 3.38 3.08
CA ARG A 61 7.04 2.32 3.05
C ARG A 61 6.69 1.82 4.45
N LEU A 62 7.70 1.56 5.29
CA LEU A 62 7.48 1.16 6.68
C LEU A 62 6.64 2.20 7.44
N ARG A 63 6.96 3.49 7.27
CA ARG A 63 6.18 4.58 7.88
C ARG A 63 4.73 4.56 7.42
N TRP A 64 4.48 4.42 6.12
CA TRP A 64 3.13 4.43 5.57
C TRP A 64 2.31 3.23 6.01
N PHE A 65 2.87 2.03 5.99
CA PHE A 65 2.16 0.81 6.37
C PHE A 65 1.94 0.73 7.88
N THR A 66 2.93 1.11 8.69
CA THR A 66 2.77 1.18 10.15
C THR A 66 1.74 2.23 10.54
N GLY A 67 1.80 3.43 9.95
CA GLY A 67 0.84 4.50 10.21
C GLY A 67 -0.59 4.13 9.80
N TRP A 68 -0.76 3.44 8.67
CA TRP A 68 -2.07 2.94 8.25
C TRP A 68 -2.64 1.90 9.23
N LEU A 69 -1.81 0.96 9.72
CA LEU A 69 -2.23 -0.03 10.72
C LEU A 69 -2.61 0.65 12.03
N HIS A 70 -1.79 1.59 12.51
CA HIS A 70 -2.07 2.32 13.74
C HIS A 70 -3.34 3.16 13.65
N ASN A 71 -3.55 3.86 12.53
CA ASN A 71 -4.77 4.64 12.29
C ASN A 71 -6.01 3.74 12.23
N THR A 72 -5.95 2.65 11.47
CA THR A 72 -7.14 1.84 11.18
C THR A 72 -7.49 0.88 12.32
N LEU A 73 -6.51 0.20 12.91
CA LEU A 73 -6.73 -0.83 13.93
C LEU A 73 -6.56 -0.31 15.36
N GLY A 74 -5.82 0.79 15.53
CA GLY A 74 -5.57 1.41 16.83
C GLY A 74 -6.53 2.57 17.11
N ILE A 75 -6.35 3.67 16.38
CA ILE A 75 -7.02 4.96 16.66
C ILE A 75 -8.49 4.94 16.23
N HIS A 76 -8.77 4.56 14.98
CA HIS A 76 -10.11 4.59 14.38
C HIS A 76 -10.71 3.20 14.19
N LYS A 77 -10.44 2.28 15.13
CA LYS A 77 -11.02 0.93 15.10
C LYS A 77 -12.55 0.92 15.01
N ASP A 78 -13.20 1.99 15.48
CA ASP A 78 -14.65 2.16 15.40
C ASP A 78 -15.17 2.24 13.97
N LEU A 79 -14.35 2.72 13.02
CA LEU A 79 -14.71 2.80 11.60
C LEU A 79 -14.83 1.42 10.95
N MET A 80 -14.04 0.44 11.41
CA MET A 80 -14.06 -0.94 10.91
C MET A 80 -15.36 -1.69 11.24
N GLY A 81 -16.12 -1.22 12.24
CA GLY A 81 -17.40 -1.81 12.66
C GLY A 81 -18.65 -1.16 12.06
N LYS A 82 -18.52 0.00 11.40
CA LYS A 82 -19.67 0.72 10.83
C LYS A 82 -20.09 0.11 9.48
N ARG A 83 -21.36 0.25 9.10
CA ARG A 83 -21.83 -0.16 7.77
C ARG A 83 -21.70 1.02 6.81
N SER A 84 -20.52 1.19 6.22
CA SER A 84 -20.25 2.26 5.25
C SER A 84 -19.35 1.77 4.11
N TRP A 85 -19.36 2.51 2.99
CA TRP A 85 -18.41 2.30 1.90
C TRP A 85 -16.95 2.38 2.38
N LEU A 86 -16.64 3.36 3.25
CA LEU A 86 -15.30 3.48 3.83
C LEU A 86 -14.91 2.21 4.59
N THR A 87 -15.83 1.64 5.36
CA THR A 87 -15.56 0.41 6.09
C THR A 87 -15.24 -0.75 5.15
N ALA A 88 -15.99 -0.89 4.05
CA ALA A 88 -15.70 -1.90 3.03
C ALA A 88 -14.31 -1.68 2.41
N LEU A 89 -13.94 -0.43 2.12
CA LEU A 89 -12.61 -0.08 1.61
C LEU A 89 -11.50 -0.40 2.61
N LEU A 90 -11.66 -0.07 3.89
CA LEU A 90 -10.68 -0.36 4.94
C LEU A 90 -10.48 -1.86 5.12
N TRP A 91 -11.57 -2.64 5.09
CA TRP A 91 -11.50 -4.11 5.11
C TRP A 91 -10.84 -4.69 3.87
N TYR A 92 -11.15 -4.16 2.68
CA TYR A 92 -10.51 -4.56 1.45
C TYR A 92 -8.99 -4.35 1.53
N CYS A 93 -8.56 -3.15 1.94
CA CYS A 93 -7.13 -2.86 2.13
C CYS A 93 -6.51 -3.78 3.17
N TYR A 94 -7.19 -4.03 4.31
CA TYR A 94 -6.67 -4.93 5.34
C TYR A 94 -6.45 -6.36 4.82
N VAL A 95 -7.49 -6.96 4.23
CA VAL A 95 -7.46 -8.36 3.79
C VAL A 95 -6.55 -8.53 2.58
N PHE A 96 -6.77 -7.76 1.51
CA PHE A 96 -6.04 -8.01 0.26
C PHE A 96 -4.62 -7.45 0.29
N GLU A 97 -4.36 -6.34 0.98
CA GLU A 97 -3.02 -5.77 0.99
C GLU A 97 -2.15 -6.33 2.12
N TYR A 98 -2.68 -6.44 3.35
CA TYR A 98 -1.88 -6.90 4.50
C TYR A 98 -1.89 -8.42 4.65
N VAL A 99 -3.08 -9.05 4.71
CA VAL A 99 -3.14 -10.53 4.76
C VAL A 99 -2.60 -11.12 3.47
N GLY A 100 -2.94 -10.52 2.32
CA GLY A 100 -2.39 -10.90 1.02
C GLY A 100 -0.87 -10.83 0.94
N ALA A 101 -0.21 -9.90 1.65
CA ALA A 101 1.26 -9.86 1.70
C ALA A 101 1.86 -11.12 2.35
N PHE A 102 1.24 -11.67 3.40
CA PHE A 102 1.69 -12.93 4.00
C PHE A 102 1.44 -14.12 3.08
N VAL A 103 0.33 -14.13 2.36
CA VAL A 103 0.06 -15.15 1.34
C VAL A 103 1.09 -15.10 0.22
N ASP A 104 1.42 -13.90 -0.27
CA ASP A 104 2.47 -13.68 -1.28
C ASP A 104 3.83 -14.19 -0.77
N LEU A 105 4.22 -13.86 0.48
CA LEU A 105 5.47 -14.37 1.07
C LEU A 105 5.47 -15.89 1.23
N ALA A 106 4.38 -16.46 1.74
CA ALA A 106 4.24 -17.90 1.91
C ALA A 106 4.34 -18.62 0.56
N ALA A 107 3.71 -18.07 -0.49
CA ALA A 107 3.82 -18.59 -1.84
C ALA A 107 5.26 -18.49 -2.37
N MET A 108 5.94 -17.36 -2.19
CA MET A 108 7.33 -17.19 -2.60
C MET A 108 8.28 -18.18 -1.90
N VAL A 109 8.06 -18.45 -0.61
CA VAL A 109 8.85 -19.42 0.15
C VAL A 109 8.50 -20.85 -0.23
N ALA A 110 7.21 -21.17 -0.42
CA ALA A 110 6.76 -22.52 -0.77
C ALA A 110 7.14 -22.92 -2.21
N PHE A 111 7.20 -21.96 -3.12
CA PHE A 111 7.36 -22.20 -4.55
C PHE A 111 8.63 -23.00 -4.92
N PRO A 112 9.83 -22.70 -4.39
CA PRO A 112 11.02 -23.52 -4.62
C PRO A 112 10.86 -24.98 -4.16
N PHE A 113 10.10 -25.24 -3.08
CA PHE A 113 9.91 -26.60 -2.59
C PHE A 113 9.05 -27.43 -3.54
N LEU A 114 8.16 -26.81 -4.33
CA LEU A 114 7.37 -27.52 -5.34
C LEU A 114 8.23 -28.28 -6.35
N PHE A 115 9.46 -27.79 -6.63
CA PHE A 115 10.40 -28.48 -7.49
C PHE A 115 10.81 -29.86 -6.95
N TRP A 116 10.98 -29.98 -5.62
CA TRP A 116 11.38 -31.24 -4.99
C TRP A 116 10.25 -32.27 -4.95
N PHE A 117 9.00 -31.80 -4.88
CA PHE A 117 7.81 -32.64 -4.89
C PHE A 117 7.24 -32.89 -6.29
N ALA A 118 7.82 -32.29 -7.33
CA ALA A 118 7.38 -32.48 -8.70
C ALA A 118 7.63 -33.94 -9.16
N PRO A 119 6.60 -34.66 -9.66
CA PRO A 119 6.76 -36.02 -10.19
C PRO A 119 7.74 -36.09 -11.36
N ASP A 120 7.76 -35.05 -12.20
CA ASP A 120 8.72 -34.85 -13.28
C ASP A 120 9.35 -33.46 -13.16
N ARG A 121 10.63 -33.44 -12.77
CA ARG A 121 11.41 -32.21 -12.56
C ARG A 121 11.76 -31.50 -13.85
N LEU A 122 11.97 -32.24 -14.95
CA LEU A 122 12.31 -31.66 -16.24
C LEU A 122 11.09 -30.93 -16.81
N LEU A 123 9.92 -31.59 -16.81
CA LEU A 123 8.67 -30.98 -17.26
C LEU A 123 8.30 -29.76 -16.39
N PHE A 124 8.52 -29.83 -15.07
CA PHE A 124 8.32 -28.69 -14.18
C PHE A 124 9.25 -27.52 -14.55
N ALA A 125 10.53 -27.78 -14.81
CA ALA A 125 11.48 -26.75 -15.23
C ALA A 125 11.11 -26.12 -16.59
N PHE A 126 10.65 -26.93 -17.56
CA PHE A 126 10.14 -26.42 -18.83
C PHE A 126 8.91 -25.53 -18.65
N ASN A 127 7.96 -25.94 -17.81
CA ASN A 127 6.80 -25.12 -17.48
C ASN A 127 7.24 -23.79 -16.84
N LEU A 128 8.18 -23.82 -15.90
CA LEU A 128 8.73 -22.62 -15.29
C LEU A 128 9.30 -21.65 -16.34
N LEU A 129 10.09 -22.18 -17.27
CA LEU A 129 10.74 -21.42 -18.34
C LEU A 129 9.71 -20.75 -19.26
N VAL A 130 8.55 -21.36 -19.49
CA VAL A 130 7.47 -20.80 -20.32
C VAL A 130 6.59 -19.83 -19.53
N PHE A 131 6.18 -20.22 -18.32
CA PHE A 131 5.19 -19.47 -17.55
C PHE A 131 5.77 -18.25 -16.83
N ILE A 132 7.06 -18.22 -16.46
CA ILE A 132 7.68 -17.02 -15.89
C ILE A 132 7.65 -15.85 -16.90
N PRO A 133 8.21 -15.97 -18.12
CA PRO A 133 8.15 -14.90 -19.11
C PRO A 133 6.73 -14.53 -19.49
N TYR A 134 5.84 -15.51 -19.62
CA TYR A 134 4.43 -15.28 -19.93
C TYR A 134 3.73 -14.45 -18.83
N GLY A 135 3.92 -14.83 -17.56
CA GLY A 135 3.37 -14.10 -16.42
C GLY A 135 3.94 -12.69 -16.30
N LEU A 136 5.25 -12.52 -16.53
CA LEU A 136 5.89 -11.20 -16.58
C LEU A 136 5.33 -10.33 -17.71
N LEU A 137 5.14 -10.91 -18.90
CA LEU A 137 4.57 -10.19 -20.05
C LEU A 137 3.15 -9.70 -19.74
N ILE A 138 2.28 -10.58 -19.22
CA ILE A 138 0.92 -10.20 -18.81
C ILE A 138 0.97 -9.10 -17.74
N GLY A 139 1.84 -9.25 -16.73
CA GLY A 139 2.01 -8.25 -15.68
C GLY A 139 2.39 -6.88 -16.23
N VAL A 140 3.37 -6.82 -17.14
CA VAL A 140 3.81 -5.59 -17.80
C VAL A 140 2.70 -4.98 -18.64
N VAL A 141 1.97 -5.78 -19.43
CA VAL A 141 0.85 -5.30 -20.24
C VAL A 141 -0.27 -4.72 -19.37
N ASN A 142 -0.67 -5.42 -18.31
CA ASN A 142 -1.68 -4.94 -17.38
C ASN A 142 -1.25 -3.64 -16.71
N GLN A 143 0.02 -3.53 -16.30
CA GLN A 143 0.56 -2.32 -15.70
C GLN A 143 0.57 -1.14 -16.70
N ALA A 144 0.93 -1.40 -17.96
CA ALA A 144 0.93 -0.39 -19.01
C ALA A 144 -0.50 0.11 -19.31
N ILE A 145 -1.48 -0.79 -19.36
CA ILE A 145 -2.89 -0.44 -19.50
C ILE A 145 -3.36 0.40 -18.30
N ALA A 146 -3.03 -0.02 -17.07
CA ALA A 146 -3.39 0.72 -15.86
C ALA A 146 -2.79 2.12 -15.83
N LEU A 147 -1.51 2.27 -16.23
CA LEU A 147 -0.87 3.58 -16.36
C LEU A 147 -1.56 4.46 -17.39
N ARG A 148 -1.96 3.90 -18.54
CA ARG A 148 -2.70 4.63 -19.58
C ARG A 148 -4.05 5.14 -19.06
N PHE A 149 -4.78 4.35 -18.30
CA PHE A 149 -6.05 4.77 -17.71
C PHE A 149 -5.86 5.77 -16.56
N ALA A 150 -4.87 5.57 -15.70
CA ALA A 150 -4.61 6.44 -14.55
C ALA A 150 -4.08 7.82 -14.96
N TYR A 151 -3.25 7.87 -16.00
CA TYR A 151 -2.56 9.10 -16.43
C TYR A 151 -3.06 9.64 -17.78
N GLY A 152 -4.07 9.04 -18.41
CA GLY A 152 -4.77 9.59 -19.58
C GLY A 152 -3.84 10.16 -20.67
N SER A 153 -3.91 11.48 -20.88
CA SER A 153 -3.14 12.26 -21.87
C SER A 153 -1.81 12.82 -21.35
N TYR A 154 -1.42 12.51 -20.11
CA TYR A 154 -0.21 13.06 -19.50
C TYR A 154 1.07 12.32 -19.96
N ARG A 155 2.25 12.95 -19.83
CA ARG A 155 3.54 12.33 -20.22
C ARG A 155 3.93 11.21 -19.25
N TYR A 156 3.52 9.97 -19.54
CA TYR A 156 3.89 8.76 -18.78
C TYR A 156 4.93 7.87 -19.49
N GLY A 157 5.50 8.30 -20.63
CA GLY A 157 6.46 7.49 -21.39
C GLY A 157 7.67 7.00 -20.56
N ALA A 158 8.19 7.86 -19.67
CA ALA A 158 9.27 7.49 -18.75
C ALA A 158 8.85 6.42 -17.72
N LEU A 159 7.56 6.39 -17.33
CA LEU A 159 7.01 5.39 -16.40
C LEU A 159 6.81 4.02 -17.07
N LEU A 160 6.61 3.97 -18.39
CA LEU A 160 6.54 2.71 -19.12
C LEU A 160 7.85 1.94 -19.05
N PHE A 161 9.00 2.63 -19.13
CA PHE A 161 10.32 1.99 -18.96
C PHE A 161 10.52 1.41 -17.57
N TYR A 162 9.79 1.90 -16.57
CA TYR A 162 9.82 1.36 -15.21
C TYR A 162 8.93 0.12 -15.03
N THR A 163 7.96 -0.14 -15.92
CA THR A 163 7.00 -1.26 -15.77
C THR A 163 7.66 -2.64 -15.58
N PRO A 164 8.78 -3.01 -16.23
CA PRO A 164 9.42 -4.30 -16.00
C PRO A 164 10.05 -4.43 -14.60
N LEU A 165 10.36 -3.31 -13.94
CA LEU A 165 10.91 -3.26 -12.58
C LEU A 165 9.83 -3.26 -11.50
N TYR A 166 8.55 -3.18 -11.88
CA TYR A 166 7.43 -3.19 -10.95
C TYR A 166 7.39 -4.41 -10.00
N PRO A 167 7.73 -5.64 -10.43
CA PRO A 167 7.81 -6.78 -9.52
C PRO A 167 8.77 -6.57 -8.34
N LEU A 168 9.88 -5.85 -8.55
CA LEU A 168 10.83 -5.52 -7.47
C LEU A 168 10.21 -4.56 -6.47
N LEU A 169 9.49 -3.53 -6.93
CA LEU A 169 8.75 -2.65 -6.03
C LEU A 169 7.63 -3.38 -5.29
N ARG A 170 6.94 -4.32 -5.96
CA ARG A 170 5.94 -5.18 -5.31
C ARG A 170 6.58 -5.99 -4.19
N LEU A 171 7.75 -6.57 -4.42
CA LEU A 171 8.49 -7.29 -3.38
C LEU A 171 8.84 -6.40 -2.19
N VAL A 172 9.35 -5.18 -2.44
CA VAL A 172 9.62 -4.20 -1.38
C VAL A 172 8.35 -3.89 -0.58
N ASN A 173 7.22 -3.69 -1.25
CA ASN A 173 5.94 -3.41 -0.58
C ASN A 173 5.44 -4.60 0.25
N VAL A 174 5.53 -5.82 -0.27
CA VAL A 174 5.14 -7.05 0.44
C VAL A 174 5.98 -7.20 1.70
N LEU A 175 7.30 -7.10 1.59
CA LEU A 175 8.21 -7.19 2.73
C LEU A 175 7.93 -6.08 3.76
N ALA A 176 7.74 -4.84 3.31
CA ALA A 176 7.48 -3.71 4.20
C ALA A 176 6.12 -3.84 4.90
N ARG A 177 5.07 -4.32 4.23
CA ARG A 177 3.76 -4.59 4.86
C ARG A 177 3.86 -5.67 5.92
N SER A 178 4.46 -6.82 5.59
CA SER A 178 4.63 -7.91 6.53
C SER A 178 5.48 -7.49 7.74
N SER A 179 6.60 -6.79 7.51
CA SER A 179 7.43 -6.23 8.58
C SER A 179 6.66 -5.24 9.46
N SER A 180 5.80 -4.40 8.87
CA SER A 180 5.00 -3.43 9.62
C SER A 180 3.93 -4.12 10.47
N VAL A 181 3.30 -5.19 9.96
CA VAL A 181 2.34 -5.99 10.74
C VAL A 181 3.03 -6.67 11.92
N VAL A 182 4.17 -7.31 11.69
CA VAL A 182 4.95 -7.95 12.76
C VAL A 182 5.36 -6.91 13.82
N SER A 183 5.87 -5.77 13.38
CA SER A 183 6.28 -4.67 14.29
C SER A 183 5.10 -4.13 15.09
N TYR A 184 3.93 -3.95 14.45
CA TYR A 184 2.71 -3.50 15.09
C TYR A 184 2.21 -4.50 16.14
N LEU A 185 2.23 -5.81 15.83
CA LEU A 185 1.87 -6.88 16.77
C LEU A 185 2.85 -6.96 17.96
N MET A 186 4.12 -6.61 17.76
CA MET A 186 5.12 -6.49 18.81
C MET A 186 4.99 -5.18 19.63
N GLY A 187 3.98 -4.36 19.36
CA GLY A 187 3.69 -3.12 20.10
C GLY A 187 4.40 -1.87 19.56
N ASN A 188 5.18 -1.98 18.48
CA ASN A 188 5.80 -0.82 17.84
C ASN A 188 4.80 -0.16 16.88
N ASN A 189 4.15 0.88 17.39
CA ASN A 189 3.04 1.55 16.69
C ASN A 189 3.47 2.79 15.89
N GLY A 190 4.77 3.03 15.70
CA GLY A 190 5.26 4.19 14.94
C GLY A 190 4.64 5.50 15.44
N LYS A 191 4.65 5.74 16.75
CA LYS A 191 4.12 6.97 17.34
C LYS A 191 5.10 8.13 17.14
N TRP A 192 4.57 9.32 16.90
CA TRP A 192 5.37 10.56 16.84
C TRP A 192 6.01 10.94 18.19
N HIS A 193 5.37 10.53 19.30
CA HIS A 193 5.84 10.78 20.66
C HIS A 193 6.23 9.47 21.35
N VAL A 194 7.48 9.41 21.80
CA VAL A 194 7.91 8.43 22.81
C VAL A 194 7.19 8.82 24.10
N SER A 195 6.21 8.01 24.51
CA SER A 195 5.60 8.12 25.84
C SER A 195 6.60 7.69 26.90
#